data_AF-I0YK23-F1
#
_entry.id   AF-I0YK23-F1
#
_cell.length_a   1.000
_cell.length_b   1.000
_cell.length_c   1.000
_cell.angle_alpha   90.00
_cell.angle_beta   90.00
_cell.angle_gamma   90.00
#
_symmetry.space_group_name_H-M   'P 1'
#
loop_
_entity.id
_entity.type
_entity.pdbx_description
1 polymer ?
#
loop_
_entity_poly.entity_id
_entity_poly.type
_entity_poly.pdbx_seq_one_letter_code
_entity_poly.pdbx_strand_id
1 'polypeptide(L)'
;MGSLESWNAAYNEIKTANSLDATYEKVEFEIMQHLELLRRDARVRVKQWLQKFRQETANAVWKRNRNTHARLLLEQLRAGRLTHPFTSLPGPGCLPTLGRWTLAPFLTPQKKPAAPRERTAADMALAASCPAKLQAALERCSPLASTSGRGGLALEAYCGRHAQRAALQETIRNLPRLEEPWRRSASPRAAPRAGSSCRGQPTSGHQHSGGAVLAGTHMRFASAGAAARADPAIVGRTGGADSGDWGAGGRERGAHSTVALEAALGACREKALELELRLRAAEQRIREQALEKQQQEKRIAKREVDKVIDKFERQRGRWSSPQRREFEDITQQLGDFQKATEQLKKQMKRAAASDSAQLLEHTFLSPQQLMAAAGPNRGWLDAEAPPPTLLSSQSRLPEGLPETVAAQHAQQGPVAEADSALAAAEMSRDVLERGESERLQQQGSRVQNALQEDELAEFSAETQALLRQIHAISI
;
A
#
# COMPACT_ATOMS: atom_id res chain seq x y z
N MET A 1 6.25 33.56 7.34
CA MET A 1 5.64 32.51 6.50
C MET A 1 6.42 31.18 6.45
N GLY A 2 7.54 30.99 7.16
CA GLY A 2 8.36 29.75 7.05
C GLY A 2 7.86 28.48 7.76
N SER A 3 6.60 28.42 8.22
CA SER A 3 6.10 27.22 8.94
C SER A 3 5.67 26.12 7.97
N LEU A 4 4.88 26.44 6.93
CA LEU A 4 4.28 25.41 6.06
C LEU A 4 5.32 24.64 5.24
N GLU A 5 6.35 25.32 4.73
CA GLU A 5 7.44 24.70 3.97
C GLU A 5 8.27 23.72 4.83
N SER A 6 8.53 24.11 6.08
CA SER A 6 9.24 23.26 7.06
C SER A 6 8.45 21.98 7.37
N TRP A 7 7.13 22.09 7.57
CA TRP A 7 6.26 20.94 7.79
C TRP A 7 6.23 20.00 6.57
N ASN A 8 6.15 20.54 5.36
CA ASN A 8 6.17 19.74 4.14
C ASN A 8 7.51 19.01 3.94
N ALA A 9 8.63 19.67 4.26
CA ALA A 9 9.96 19.04 4.23
C ALA A 9 10.06 17.87 5.22
N ALA A 10 9.64 18.10 6.48
CA ALA A 10 9.64 17.05 7.51
C ALA A 10 8.72 15.87 7.15
N TYR A 11 7.52 16.15 6.61
CA TYR A 11 6.61 15.11 6.15
C TYR A 11 7.22 14.27 5.02
N ASN A 12 7.85 14.92 4.04
CA ASN A 12 8.53 14.21 2.96
C ASN A 12 9.71 13.39 3.48
N GLU A 13 10.48 13.89 4.44
CA GLU A 13 11.55 13.13 5.08
C GLU A 13 11.02 11.86 5.77
N ILE A 14 9.97 11.97 6.59
CA ILE A 14 9.33 10.81 7.26
C ILE A 14 8.81 9.81 6.23
N LYS A 15 8.14 10.30 5.18
CA LYS A 15 7.62 9.46 4.10
C LYS A 15 8.75 8.72 3.38
N THR A 16 9.87 9.39 3.10
CA THR A 16 11.04 8.75 2.50
C THR A 16 11.71 7.75 3.45
N ALA A 17 11.76 8.04 4.75
CA ALA A 17 12.31 7.13 5.75
C ALA A 17 11.48 5.83 5.84
N ASN A 18 10.15 5.95 5.84
CA ASN A 18 9.24 4.79 5.86
C ASN A 18 9.33 3.97 4.57
N SER A 19 9.46 4.62 3.42
CA SER A 19 9.64 3.89 2.15
C SER A 19 10.96 3.12 2.11
N LEU A 20 12.02 3.67 2.72
CA LEU A 20 13.30 2.98 2.86
C LEU A 20 13.18 1.74 3.76
N ASP A 21 12.45 1.80 4.87
CA ASP A 21 12.22 0.62 5.73
C ASP A 21 11.43 -0.47 4.99
N ALA A 22 10.34 -0.11 4.30
CA ALA A 22 9.58 -1.07 3.51
C ALA A 22 10.41 -1.73 2.40
N THR A 23 11.35 -1.00 1.77
CA THR A 23 12.27 -1.62 0.79
C THR A 23 13.30 -2.53 1.43
N TYR A 24 13.71 -2.25 2.67
CA TYR A 24 14.64 -3.10 3.41
C TYR A 24 14.00 -4.43 3.79
N GLU A 25 12.79 -4.42 4.33
CA GLU A 25 12.07 -5.65 4.73
C GLU A 25 11.96 -6.66 3.59
N LYS A 26 11.70 -6.19 2.38
CA LYS A 26 11.67 -7.03 1.16
C LYS A 26 13.02 -7.69 0.89
N VAL A 27 14.09 -6.89 0.92
CA VAL A 27 15.46 -7.39 0.67
C VAL A 27 15.91 -8.33 1.78
N GLU A 28 15.58 -8.03 3.03
CA GLU A 28 15.87 -8.88 4.18
C GLU A 28 15.21 -10.25 4.05
N PHE A 29 13.93 -10.28 3.67
CA PHE A 29 13.20 -11.53 3.44
C PHE A 29 13.89 -12.39 2.36
N GLU A 30 14.31 -11.79 1.25
CA GLU A 30 15.06 -12.50 0.20
C GLU A 30 16.42 -13.01 0.70
N ILE A 31 17.15 -12.21 1.49
CA ILE A 31 18.42 -12.66 2.10
C ILE A 31 18.17 -13.86 3.01
N MET A 32 17.09 -13.85 3.80
CA MET A 32 16.76 -14.95 4.70
C MET A 32 16.50 -16.26 3.94
N GLN A 33 15.88 -16.22 2.77
CA GLN A 33 15.69 -17.40 1.91
C GLN A 33 17.03 -17.99 1.45
N HIS A 34 18.05 -17.16 1.22
CA HIS A 34 19.37 -17.61 0.79
C HIS A 34 20.27 -18.10 1.95
N LEU A 35 19.94 -17.82 3.22
CA LEU A 35 20.78 -18.19 4.38
C LEU A 35 20.96 -19.69 4.55
N GLU A 36 19.95 -20.48 4.20
CA GLU A 36 19.97 -21.94 4.35
C GLU A 36 20.98 -22.60 3.40
N LEU A 37 21.28 -21.93 2.30
CA LEU A 37 22.16 -22.41 1.22
C LEU A 37 23.64 -22.13 1.52
N LEU A 38 23.92 -21.26 2.50
CA LEU A 38 25.27 -20.93 2.93
C LEU A 38 25.88 -21.97 3.86
N ARG A 39 27.21 -22.11 3.78
CA ARG A 39 28.03 -22.80 4.78
C ARG A 39 27.82 -22.18 6.16
N ARG A 40 27.98 -23.00 7.22
CA ARG A 40 27.73 -22.61 8.61
C ARG A 40 28.42 -21.29 9.00
N ASP A 41 29.70 -21.13 8.68
CA ASP A 41 30.46 -19.92 9.08
C ASP A 41 29.97 -18.67 8.36
N ALA A 42 29.72 -18.78 7.05
CA ALA A 42 29.15 -17.69 6.26
C ALA A 42 27.77 -17.30 6.79
N ARG A 43 26.93 -18.29 7.14
CA ARG A 43 25.61 -18.06 7.74
C ARG A 43 25.70 -17.26 9.04
N VAL A 44 26.65 -17.56 9.91
CA VAL A 44 26.86 -16.80 11.16
C VAL A 44 27.22 -15.34 10.85
N ARG A 45 28.14 -15.09 9.92
CA ARG A 45 28.52 -13.73 9.52
C ARG A 45 27.34 -12.95 8.95
N VAL A 46 26.59 -13.55 8.03
CA VAL A 46 25.43 -12.92 7.41
C VAL A 46 24.34 -12.62 8.45
N LYS A 47 24.12 -13.51 9.43
CA LYS A 47 23.21 -13.23 10.56
C LYS A 47 23.64 -12.03 11.40
N GLN A 48 24.94 -11.88 11.66
CA GLN A 48 25.44 -10.71 12.38
C GLN A 48 25.29 -9.41 11.56
N TRP A 49 25.48 -9.47 10.24
CA TRP A 49 25.19 -8.34 9.35
C TRP A 49 23.70 -8.00 9.31
N LEU A 50 22.80 -8.98 9.27
CA LEU A 50 21.36 -8.73 9.39
C LEU A 50 20.99 -8.11 10.73
N GLN A 51 21.58 -8.59 11.84
CA GLN A 51 21.40 -7.97 13.15
C GLN A 51 21.89 -6.50 13.15
N LYS A 52 22.99 -6.21 12.44
CA LYS A 52 23.49 -4.84 12.27
C LYS A 52 22.50 -3.98 11.46
N PHE A 53 21.89 -4.53 10.43
CA PHE A 53 20.91 -3.81 9.60
C PHE A 53 19.59 -3.55 10.34
N ARG A 54 19.18 -4.44 11.25
CA ARG A 54 18.00 -4.26 12.11
C ARG A 54 18.15 -3.17 13.17
N GLN A 55 19.36 -2.66 13.41
CA GLN A 55 19.55 -1.56 14.36
C GLN A 55 18.75 -0.34 13.91
N GLU A 56 17.81 0.08 14.75
CA GLU A 56 16.95 1.22 14.47
C GLU A 56 17.80 2.49 14.31
N THR A 57 17.57 3.19 13.20
CA THR A 57 18.26 4.45 12.90
C THR A 57 17.24 5.48 12.47
N ALA A 58 17.21 6.63 13.15
CA ALA A 58 16.34 7.75 12.76
C ALA A 58 16.85 8.44 11.49
N ASN A 59 18.16 8.40 11.26
CA ASN A 59 18.82 9.12 10.17
C ASN A 59 18.53 8.47 8.79
N ALA A 60 17.90 9.22 7.88
CA ALA A 60 17.59 8.77 6.53
C ALA A 60 18.83 8.37 5.71
N VAL A 61 19.98 9.01 5.92
CA VAL A 61 21.25 8.64 5.25
C VAL A 61 21.70 7.24 5.68
N TRP A 62 21.57 6.92 6.97
CA TRP A 62 21.92 5.59 7.48
C TRP A 62 20.95 4.52 6.99
N LYS A 63 19.65 4.82 6.86
CA LYS A 63 18.69 3.92 6.21
C LYS A 63 19.06 3.66 4.74
N ARG A 64 19.46 4.68 3.99
CA ARG A 64 19.94 4.51 2.60
C ARG A 64 21.20 3.63 2.54
N ASN A 65 22.16 3.86 3.44
CA ASN A 65 23.37 3.04 3.52
C ASN A 65 23.03 1.59 3.87
N ARG A 66 22.18 1.34 4.87
CA ARG A 66 21.66 0.00 5.22
C ARG A 66 21.09 -0.70 3.99
N ASN A 67 20.19 -0.05 3.27
CA ASN A 67 19.53 -0.65 2.11
C ASN A 67 20.54 -0.96 0.99
N THR A 68 21.55 -0.10 0.82
CA THR A 68 22.61 -0.29 -0.16
C THR A 68 23.48 -1.50 0.18
N HIS A 69 23.88 -1.66 1.45
CA HIS A 69 24.60 -2.84 1.93
C HIS A 69 23.75 -4.12 1.82
N ALA A 70 22.47 -4.05 2.20
CA ALA A 70 21.57 -5.20 2.11
C ALA A 70 21.39 -5.67 0.65
N ARG A 71 21.23 -4.74 -0.30
CA ARG A 71 21.17 -5.07 -1.73
C ARG A 71 22.47 -5.69 -2.23
N LEU A 72 23.62 -5.12 -1.85
CA LEU A 72 24.92 -5.69 -2.22
C LEU A 72 25.08 -7.12 -1.68
N LEU A 73 24.67 -7.35 -0.42
CA LEU A 73 24.69 -8.67 0.21
C LEU A 73 23.80 -9.66 -0.55
N LEU A 74 22.56 -9.27 -0.89
CA LEU A 74 21.65 -10.10 -1.66
C LEU A 74 22.25 -10.49 -3.03
N GLU A 75 22.83 -9.54 -3.75
CA GLU A 75 23.46 -9.83 -5.05
C GLU A 75 24.68 -10.76 -4.93
N GLN A 76 25.48 -10.60 -3.88
CA GLN A 76 26.58 -11.52 -3.59
C GLN A 76 26.11 -12.94 -3.23
N LEU A 77 24.98 -13.05 -2.53
CA LEU A 77 24.35 -14.34 -2.23
C LEU A 77 23.81 -15.00 -3.50
N ARG A 78 23.19 -14.23 -4.40
CA ARG A 78 22.76 -14.71 -5.72
C ARG A 78 23.94 -15.17 -6.57
N ALA A 79 25.07 -14.46 -6.51
CA ALA A 79 26.31 -14.85 -7.17
C ALA A 79 27.04 -16.03 -6.49
N GLY A 80 26.61 -16.46 -5.30
CA GLY A 80 27.24 -17.53 -4.53
C GLY A 80 28.63 -17.17 -4.00
N ARG A 81 29.02 -15.88 -3.97
CA ARG A 81 30.34 -15.42 -3.54
C ARG A 81 30.21 -14.22 -2.62
N LEU A 82 30.58 -14.39 -1.36
CA LEU A 82 30.70 -13.29 -0.39
C LEU A 82 32.06 -12.61 -0.55
N THR A 83 32.05 -11.32 -0.86
CA THR A 83 33.24 -10.46 -0.94
C THR A 83 33.23 -9.43 0.20
N HIS A 84 34.31 -8.66 0.33
CA HIS A 84 34.37 -7.56 1.29
C HIS A 84 33.20 -6.59 1.03
N PRO A 85 32.44 -6.15 2.07
CA PRO A 85 32.72 -6.23 3.50
C PRO A 85 32.17 -7.46 4.25
N PHE A 86 31.48 -8.39 3.58
CA PHE A 86 30.78 -9.52 4.22
C PHE A 86 31.67 -10.73 4.53
N THR A 87 32.95 -10.66 4.18
CA THR A 87 33.96 -11.64 4.59
C THR A 87 34.33 -11.49 6.08
N SER A 88 34.19 -10.28 6.63
CA SER A 88 34.44 -9.95 8.04
C SER A 88 33.14 -9.71 8.80
N LEU A 89 33.23 -9.68 10.14
CA LEU A 89 32.12 -9.26 10.99
C LEU A 89 31.84 -7.76 10.81
N PRO A 90 30.58 -7.30 10.99
CA PRO A 90 30.28 -5.88 10.94
C PRO A 90 31.05 -5.12 12.02
N GLY A 91 31.70 -4.02 11.65
CA GLY A 91 32.38 -3.16 12.60
C GLY A 91 31.41 -2.47 13.59
N PRO A 92 31.91 -2.01 14.76
CA PRO A 92 31.12 -1.15 15.64
C PRO A 92 30.84 0.21 14.97
N GLY A 93 29.76 0.88 15.39
CA GLY A 93 29.39 2.21 14.88
C GLY A 93 28.47 2.21 13.66
N CYS A 94 28.38 3.33 12.96
CA CYS A 94 27.48 3.52 11.82
C CYS A 94 27.98 2.78 10.57
N LEU A 95 27.07 2.35 9.69
CA LEU A 95 27.44 1.68 8.45
C LEU A 95 28.17 2.65 7.49
N PRO A 96 29.37 2.31 7.00
CA PRO A 96 30.11 3.16 6.08
C PRO A 96 29.35 3.30 4.75
N THR A 97 29.46 4.47 4.12
CA THR A 97 28.87 4.68 2.79
C THR A 97 29.65 3.87 1.76
N LEU A 98 28.96 2.99 1.03
CA LEU A 98 29.58 2.21 -0.04
C LEU A 98 29.93 3.10 -1.23
N GLY A 99 31.14 2.93 -1.75
CA GLY A 99 31.55 3.59 -2.99
C GLY A 99 30.72 3.09 -4.17
N ARG A 100 30.39 3.98 -5.12
CA ARG A 100 29.62 3.62 -6.32
C ARG A 100 30.27 2.49 -7.13
N TRP A 101 31.60 2.42 -7.14
CA TRP A 101 32.38 1.38 -7.82
C TRP A 101 32.17 -0.02 -7.22
N THR A 102 31.92 -0.12 -5.91
CA THR A 102 31.65 -1.41 -5.24
C THR A 102 30.30 -1.99 -5.67
N LEU A 103 29.37 -1.11 -6.02
CA LEU A 103 28.04 -1.49 -6.47
C LEU A 103 27.99 -1.78 -7.96
N ALA A 104 28.89 -1.21 -8.77
CA ALA A 104 28.87 -1.31 -10.22
C ALA A 104 28.77 -2.75 -10.78
N PRO A 105 29.46 -3.77 -10.23
CA PRO A 105 29.35 -5.15 -10.72
C PRO A 105 27.98 -5.79 -10.48
N PHE A 106 27.25 -5.30 -9.47
CA PHE A 106 26.01 -5.90 -8.97
C PHE A 106 24.78 -5.06 -9.30
N LEU A 107 24.98 -3.76 -9.57
CA LEU A 107 24.06 -2.91 -10.29
C LEU A 107 24.20 -3.20 -11.79
N THR A 108 24.12 -4.48 -12.19
CA THR A 108 23.78 -4.74 -13.58
C THR A 108 22.50 -3.96 -13.83
N PRO A 109 22.48 -3.03 -14.80
CA PRO A 109 21.26 -2.31 -15.11
C PRO A 109 20.24 -3.39 -15.37
N GLN A 110 19.23 -3.50 -14.50
CA GLN A 110 18.03 -4.31 -14.74
C GLN A 110 17.69 -4.04 -16.17
N LYS A 111 17.97 -5.01 -17.05
CA LYS A 111 18.11 -4.79 -18.48
C LYS A 111 16.76 -4.22 -18.88
N LYS A 112 16.68 -2.89 -19.02
CA LYS A 112 15.41 -2.18 -19.19
C LYS A 112 14.80 -2.90 -20.38
N PRO A 113 13.66 -3.61 -20.21
CA PRO A 113 13.19 -4.57 -21.20
C PRO A 113 13.24 -3.81 -22.50
N ALA A 114 14.14 -4.24 -23.40
CA ALA A 114 14.55 -3.42 -24.53
C ALA A 114 13.25 -2.98 -25.17
N ALA A 115 12.97 -1.66 -25.13
CA ALA A 115 11.70 -1.12 -25.61
C ALA A 115 11.42 -1.83 -26.93
N PRO A 116 10.25 -2.49 -27.10
CA PRO A 116 10.03 -3.44 -28.18
C PRO A 116 10.49 -2.77 -29.46
N ARG A 117 11.69 -3.16 -29.92
CA ARG A 117 12.19 -2.70 -31.21
C ARG A 117 11.13 -3.20 -32.15
N GLU A 118 10.44 -2.27 -32.81
CA GLU A 118 9.53 -2.59 -33.90
C GLU A 118 10.27 -3.60 -34.77
N ARG A 119 9.86 -4.86 -34.66
CA ARG A 119 10.40 -5.92 -35.49
C ARG A 119 9.94 -5.52 -36.88
N THR A 120 10.83 -4.90 -37.65
CA THR A 120 10.57 -4.66 -39.05
C THR A 120 10.26 -6.01 -39.68
N ALA A 121 9.34 -6.05 -40.65
CA ALA A 121 8.88 -7.29 -41.27
C ALA A 121 10.02 -8.16 -41.82
N ALA A 122 11.20 -7.57 -42.06
CA ALA A 122 12.43 -8.27 -42.46
C ALA A 122 12.96 -9.26 -41.40
N ASP A 123 12.85 -8.95 -40.11
CA ASP A 123 13.35 -9.84 -39.04
C ASP A 123 12.42 -11.05 -38.80
N MET A 124 11.13 -10.94 -39.12
CA MET A 124 10.23 -12.10 -39.10
C MET A 124 10.47 -13.05 -40.28
N ALA A 125 10.98 -12.57 -41.41
CA ALA A 125 11.26 -13.41 -42.59
C ALA A 125 12.51 -14.30 -42.40
N LEU A 126 13.51 -13.86 -41.61
CA LEU A 126 14.70 -14.69 -41.33
C LEU A 126 14.47 -15.78 -40.27
N ALA A 127 13.53 -15.56 -39.33
CA ALA A 127 13.26 -16.54 -38.26
C ALA A 127 12.53 -17.81 -38.75
N ALA A 128 11.89 -17.77 -39.91
CA ALA A 128 11.20 -18.91 -40.51
C ALA A 128 12.12 -19.87 -41.28
N SER A 129 13.39 -19.50 -41.50
CA SER A 129 14.35 -20.28 -42.30
C SER A 129 15.53 -20.75 -41.45
N CYS A 130 15.37 -21.90 -40.77
CA CYS A 130 16.40 -22.90 -40.41
C CYS A 130 16.19 -23.53 -39.02
N PRO A 131 15.37 -24.59 -38.90
CA PRO A 131 15.35 -25.42 -37.68
C PRO A 131 16.64 -26.25 -37.47
N ALA A 132 17.51 -26.38 -38.47
CA ALA A 132 18.67 -27.28 -38.41
C ALA A 132 19.89 -26.75 -37.62
N LYS A 133 20.03 -25.42 -37.41
CA LYS A 133 21.21 -24.85 -36.72
C LYS A 133 21.10 -24.83 -35.20
N LEU A 134 19.88 -24.96 -34.65
CA LEU A 134 19.66 -24.92 -33.20
C LEU A 134 20.00 -26.25 -32.53
N GLN A 135 19.86 -27.36 -33.26
CA GLN A 135 20.18 -28.72 -32.78
C GLN A 135 21.71 -28.95 -32.73
N ALA A 136 22.46 -28.43 -33.70
CA ALA A 136 23.94 -28.50 -33.71
C ALA A 136 24.61 -27.63 -32.62
N ALA A 137 23.93 -26.60 -32.12
CA ALA A 137 24.43 -25.78 -31.01
C ALA A 137 24.18 -26.44 -29.65
N LEU A 138 23.14 -27.27 -29.53
CA LEU A 138 22.82 -28.01 -28.31
C LEU A 138 23.79 -29.18 -28.06
N GLU A 139 24.30 -29.81 -29.12
CA GLU A 139 25.22 -30.96 -29.02
C GLU A 139 26.68 -30.58 -28.70
N ARG A 140 27.06 -29.29 -28.79
CA ARG A 140 28.42 -28.83 -28.44
C ARG A 140 28.62 -28.46 -26.97
N CYS A 141 27.57 -28.55 -26.14
CA CYS A 141 27.64 -28.28 -24.71
C CYS A 141 27.61 -29.58 -23.90
N SER A 142 28.59 -30.45 -24.08
CA SER A 142 28.92 -31.52 -23.13
C SER A 142 30.28 -31.24 -22.49
N PRO A 143 30.38 -31.04 -21.17
CA PRO A 143 31.67 -30.83 -20.53
C PRO A 143 32.35 -32.18 -20.27
N LEU A 144 33.43 -32.44 -21.02
CA LEU A 144 34.42 -33.45 -20.67
C LEU A 144 35.17 -33.00 -19.41
N ALA A 145 35.15 -33.90 -18.41
CA ALA A 145 35.81 -33.76 -17.13
C ALA A 145 37.31 -34.06 -17.21
N SER A 146 38.13 -33.21 -16.60
CA SER A 146 39.47 -33.46 -16.02
C SER A 146 40.08 -32.09 -15.65
N THR A 147 40.73 -31.83 -14.51
CA THR A 147 41.36 -32.65 -13.47
C THR A 147 41.60 -31.77 -12.23
N SER A 148 41.67 -32.40 -11.06
CA SER A 148 42.45 -32.00 -9.87
C SER A 148 42.16 -30.64 -9.21
N GLY A 149 41.35 -30.67 -8.15
CA GLY A 149 41.27 -29.62 -7.12
C GLY A 149 40.22 -29.91 -6.06
N ARG A 150 40.59 -30.69 -5.03
CA ARG A 150 39.73 -31.02 -3.86
C ARG A 150 39.18 -29.74 -3.22
N GLY A 151 37.86 -29.53 -3.30
CA GLY A 151 37.13 -28.59 -2.42
C GLY A 151 35.96 -27.80 -3.02
N GLY A 152 35.71 -27.85 -4.34
CA GLY A 152 34.76 -26.94 -5.02
C GLY A 152 33.38 -27.47 -5.42
N LEU A 153 33.14 -28.79 -5.38
CA LEU A 153 32.05 -29.42 -6.14
C LEU A 153 30.62 -29.12 -5.64
N ALA A 154 30.44 -28.69 -4.40
CA ALA A 154 29.09 -28.39 -3.88
C ALA A 154 28.54 -27.04 -4.37
N LEU A 155 29.41 -26.07 -4.69
CA LEU A 155 28.99 -24.71 -5.08
C LEU A 155 28.71 -24.61 -6.58
N GLU A 156 29.49 -25.30 -7.42
CA GLU A 156 29.28 -25.33 -8.88
C GLU A 156 27.98 -26.05 -9.26
N ALA A 157 27.66 -27.16 -8.59
CA ALA A 157 26.38 -27.85 -8.77
C ALA A 157 25.16 -27.01 -8.32
N TYR A 158 25.38 -26.02 -7.44
CA TYR A 158 24.35 -25.09 -6.98
C TYR A 158 24.16 -23.92 -7.95
N CYS A 159 25.25 -23.28 -8.41
CA CYS A 159 25.19 -22.23 -9.43
C CYS A 159 24.59 -22.75 -10.76
N GLY A 160 24.90 -24.00 -11.14
CA GLY A 160 24.32 -24.64 -12.31
C GLY A 160 22.79 -24.78 -12.24
N ARG A 161 22.25 -25.22 -11.09
CA ARG A 161 20.79 -25.38 -10.90
C ARG A 161 20.04 -24.04 -10.85
N HIS A 162 20.66 -22.98 -10.31
CA HIS A 162 20.04 -21.66 -10.27
C HIS A 162 20.09 -20.95 -11.63
N ALA A 163 21.19 -21.08 -12.36
CA ALA A 163 21.29 -20.63 -13.75
C ALA A 163 20.29 -21.37 -14.65
N GLN A 164 20.11 -22.67 -14.43
CA GLN A 164 19.12 -23.49 -15.14
C GLN A 164 17.67 -23.09 -14.80
N ARG A 165 17.38 -22.77 -13.53
CA ARG A 165 16.06 -22.29 -13.09
C ARG A 165 15.76 -20.87 -13.60
N ALA A 166 16.75 -19.99 -13.62
CA ALA A 166 16.65 -18.65 -14.20
C ALA A 166 16.44 -18.73 -15.72
N ALA A 167 17.21 -19.59 -16.41
CA ALA A 167 17.03 -19.85 -17.85
C ALA A 167 15.64 -20.44 -18.15
N LEU A 168 15.12 -21.35 -17.31
CA LEU A 168 13.76 -21.89 -17.43
C LEU A 168 12.70 -20.80 -17.22
N GLN A 169 12.86 -19.92 -16.23
CA GLN A 169 11.93 -18.81 -16.01
C GLN A 169 11.96 -17.80 -17.17
N GLU A 170 13.14 -17.51 -17.71
CA GLU A 170 13.31 -16.67 -18.91
C GLU A 170 12.67 -17.32 -20.13
N THR A 171 12.75 -18.66 -20.25
CA THR A 171 12.13 -19.43 -21.35
C THR A 171 10.60 -19.47 -21.22
N ILE A 172 10.07 -19.66 -20.01
CA ILE A 172 8.61 -19.60 -19.71
C ILE A 172 8.07 -18.19 -20.01
N ARG A 173 8.85 -17.16 -19.68
CA ARG A 173 8.46 -15.76 -19.89
C ARG A 173 8.54 -15.32 -21.35
N ASN A 174 9.42 -15.94 -22.15
CA ASN A 174 9.60 -15.63 -23.58
C ASN A 174 8.93 -16.64 -24.52
N LEU A 175 8.25 -17.66 -23.99
CA LEU A 175 7.39 -18.53 -24.79
C LEU A 175 6.32 -17.63 -25.44
N PRO A 176 6.28 -17.51 -26.79
CA PRO A 176 5.17 -16.85 -27.44
C PRO A 176 3.90 -17.56 -26.97
N ARG A 177 2.92 -16.79 -26.50
CA ARG A 177 1.60 -17.27 -26.08
C ARG A 177 1.00 -18.00 -27.28
N LEU A 178 1.25 -19.31 -27.36
CA LEU A 178 0.71 -20.21 -28.35
C LEU A 178 -0.78 -20.30 -28.05
N GLU A 179 -1.54 -19.40 -28.65
CA GLU A 179 -2.97 -19.60 -28.89
C GLU A 179 -3.11 -20.92 -29.66
N GLU A 180 -3.55 -21.97 -28.97
CA GLU A 180 -3.80 -23.30 -29.54
C GLU A 180 -4.93 -23.24 -30.58
N PRO A 181 -4.73 -23.73 -31.82
CA PRO A 181 -5.78 -23.80 -32.84
C PRO A 181 -6.77 -24.97 -32.72
N TRP A 182 -6.80 -25.75 -31.63
CA TRP A 182 -7.54 -27.03 -31.60
C TRP A 182 -9.01 -26.96 -31.16
N ARG A 183 -9.63 -25.78 -31.02
CA ARG A 183 -11.09 -25.69 -30.85
C ARG A 183 -11.86 -25.65 -32.17
N ARG A 184 -11.78 -26.72 -32.96
CA ARG A 184 -12.89 -27.16 -33.82
C ARG A 184 -13.01 -28.68 -33.76
N SER A 185 -14.25 -29.15 -33.65
CA SER A 185 -14.71 -30.55 -33.59
C SER A 185 -14.63 -31.28 -32.24
N ALA A 186 -15.50 -30.89 -31.32
CA ALA A 186 -16.13 -31.87 -30.41
C ALA A 186 -17.53 -31.37 -30.00
N SER A 187 -18.56 -31.98 -30.59
CA SER A 187 -19.96 -31.81 -30.22
C SER A 187 -20.23 -32.63 -28.94
N PRO A 188 -20.83 -32.08 -27.87
CA PRO A 188 -21.16 -32.89 -26.71
C PRO A 188 -22.43 -33.70 -26.99
N ARG A 189 -22.25 -34.99 -27.23
CA ARG A 189 -23.29 -36.02 -27.12
C ARG A 189 -23.69 -36.11 -25.64
N ALA A 190 -24.95 -35.82 -25.34
CA ALA A 190 -25.53 -36.01 -24.02
C ALA A 190 -25.53 -37.50 -23.64
N ALA A 191 -24.99 -37.81 -22.47
CA ALA A 191 -25.13 -39.12 -21.83
C ALA A 191 -26.46 -39.16 -21.05
N PRO A 192 -27.22 -40.27 -21.11
CA PRO A 192 -28.39 -40.48 -20.27
C PRO A 192 -27.99 -41.01 -18.89
N ARG A 193 -28.70 -40.53 -17.87
CA ARG A 193 -28.64 -41.06 -16.50
C ARG A 193 -29.12 -42.51 -16.48
N ALA A 194 -28.24 -43.41 -16.04
CA ALA A 194 -28.62 -44.72 -15.55
C ALA A 194 -29.20 -44.58 -14.13
N GLY A 195 -30.39 -45.14 -13.93
CA GLY A 195 -30.83 -45.63 -12.63
C GLY A 195 -31.02 -47.13 -12.72
N SER A 196 -30.71 -47.86 -11.64
CA SER A 196 -31.53 -48.94 -11.08
C SER A 196 -30.72 -49.84 -10.14
N SER A 197 -31.45 -50.46 -9.20
CA SER A 197 -31.17 -51.71 -8.48
C SER A 197 -30.55 -51.55 -7.08
N CYS A 198 -30.97 -52.22 -5.99
CA CYS A 198 -32.12 -53.07 -5.65
C CYS A 198 -32.07 -53.35 -4.11
N ARG A 199 -33.26 -53.42 -3.48
CA ARG A 199 -33.72 -54.41 -2.48
C ARG A 199 -32.88 -54.76 -1.21
N GLY A 200 -33.53 -54.67 -0.03
CA GLY A 200 -33.19 -55.50 1.15
C GLY A 200 -33.69 -54.96 2.51
N GLN A 201 -34.82 -55.49 3.01
CA GLN A 201 -35.20 -55.55 4.45
C GLN A 201 -34.29 -56.57 5.20
N PRO A 202 -34.19 -56.66 6.57
CA PRO A 202 -35.29 -56.55 7.55
C PRO A 202 -35.01 -56.02 9.00
N THR A 203 -36.12 -55.78 9.73
CA THR A 203 -36.43 -55.95 11.18
C THR A 203 -35.69 -55.23 12.32
N SER A 204 -36.52 -54.80 13.29
CA SER A 204 -36.36 -54.85 14.77
C SER A 204 -35.79 -53.63 15.53
N GLY A 205 -36.68 -52.93 16.27
CA GLY A 205 -36.52 -52.79 17.73
C GLY A 205 -36.26 -51.40 18.34
N HIS A 206 -37.17 -51.01 19.25
CA HIS A 206 -36.98 -50.19 20.47
C HIS A 206 -37.12 -48.64 20.48
N GLN A 207 -38.29 -48.24 21.00
CA GLN A 207 -38.68 -47.15 21.91
C GLN A 207 -37.62 -46.12 22.37
N HIS A 208 -37.94 -44.81 22.30
CA HIS A 208 -38.36 -43.98 23.44
C HIS A 208 -38.54 -42.47 23.07
N SER A 209 -39.67 -41.89 23.53
CA SER A 209 -39.95 -40.48 23.92
C SER A 209 -39.31 -39.33 23.10
N GLY A 210 -40.07 -38.51 22.36
CA GLY A 210 -40.95 -37.41 22.84
C GLY A 210 -40.44 -36.10 22.20
N GLY A 211 -41.19 -35.06 21.83
CA GLY A 211 -42.60 -34.70 21.77
C GLY A 211 -42.70 -33.40 20.94
N ALA A 212 -43.94 -32.91 20.72
CA ALA A 212 -44.34 -31.60 20.16
C ALA A 212 -43.95 -31.33 18.68
N VAL A 213 -44.83 -31.48 17.68
CA VAL A 213 -46.05 -30.71 17.34
C VAL A 213 -45.80 -29.21 17.21
N LEU A 214 -45.81 -28.70 15.96
CA LEU A 214 -46.41 -27.45 15.44
C LEU A 214 -46.16 -27.47 13.90
N ALA A 215 -47.10 -27.93 13.06
CA ALA A 215 -48.21 -27.19 12.45
C ALA A 215 -47.75 -25.99 11.58
N GLY A 216 -47.89 -26.09 10.25
CA GLY A 216 -47.55 -25.02 9.31
C GLY A 216 -47.77 -25.32 7.82
N THR A 217 -49.01 -25.70 7.47
CA THR A 217 -49.75 -25.35 6.24
C THR A 217 -48.98 -25.10 4.92
N HIS A 218 -48.94 -26.11 4.03
CA HIS A 218 -48.72 -25.91 2.58
C HIS A 218 -50.06 -26.02 1.82
N MET A 219 -50.42 -24.92 1.15
CA MET A 219 -51.57 -24.80 0.25
C MET A 219 -51.41 -25.75 -0.94
N ARG A 220 -52.45 -26.58 -1.16
CA ARG A 220 -52.64 -27.38 -2.38
C ARG A 220 -53.41 -26.53 -3.40
N PHE A 221 -52.91 -26.43 -4.63
CA PHE A 221 -53.75 -26.14 -5.78
C PHE A 221 -53.88 -27.39 -6.64
N ALA A 222 -55.13 -27.72 -6.96
CA ALA A 222 -55.53 -28.88 -7.72
C ALA A 222 -55.60 -28.57 -9.23
N SER A 223 -55.27 -29.61 -10.00
CA SER A 223 -55.89 -30.07 -11.26
C SER A 223 -56.25 -29.07 -12.37
N ALA A 224 -55.68 -29.32 -13.55
CA ALA A 224 -56.47 -29.46 -14.78
C ALA A 224 -55.79 -30.51 -15.68
N GLY A 225 -56.52 -31.57 -16.01
CA GLY A 225 -56.09 -32.58 -16.97
C GLY A 225 -56.41 -32.18 -18.40
N ALA A 226 -55.70 -32.78 -19.35
CA ALA A 226 -56.17 -32.96 -20.71
C ALA A 226 -55.46 -34.15 -21.34
N ALA A 227 -56.27 -34.99 -21.97
CA ALA A 227 -55.92 -36.24 -22.61
C ALA A 227 -55.05 -36.05 -23.87
N ALA A 228 -54.33 -37.10 -24.25
CA ALA A 228 -54.66 -37.92 -25.42
C ALA A 228 -53.43 -38.50 -26.13
N ARG A 229 -53.52 -39.82 -26.34
CA ARG A 229 -53.16 -40.59 -27.54
C ARG A 229 -51.69 -40.93 -27.86
N ALA A 230 -51.57 -42.23 -28.12
CA ALA A 230 -50.83 -42.89 -29.19
C ALA A 230 -49.34 -43.22 -28.93
N ASP A 231 -49.16 -44.46 -28.49
CA ASP A 231 -48.13 -45.40 -28.97
C ASP A 231 -47.88 -45.26 -30.50
N PRO A 232 -46.64 -45.48 -30.98
CA PRO A 232 -46.21 -46.86 -31.11
C PRO A 232 -44.73 -47.13 -30.78
N ALA A 233 -44.53 -48.28 -30.13
CA ALA A 233 -43.46 -49.26 -30.33
C ALA A 233 -42.30 -48.83 -31.25
N ILE A 234 -41.13 -48.61 -30.65
CA ILE A 234 -39.85 -48.76 -31.34
C ILE A 234 -39.01 -49.79 -30.59
N VAL A 235 -39.05 -51.00 -31.14
CA VAL A 235 -38.07 -52.05 -30.99
C VAL A 235 -36.76 -51.60 -31.64
N GLY A 236 -35.66 -51.62 -30.88
CA GLY A 236 -34.30 -51.56 -31.40
C GLY A 236 -33.42 -52.39 -30.48
N ARG A 237 -33.34 -53.71 -30.67
CA ARG A 237 -32.53 -54.39 -31.70
C ARG A 237 -31.08 -53.92 -31.65
N THR A 238 -30.38 -54.42 -30.64
CA THR A 238 -28.94 -54.62 -30.65
C THR A 238 -28.59 -55.60 -31.77
N GLY A 239 -27.65 -55.23 -32.63
CA GLY A 239 -27.06 -56.18 -33.57
C GLY A 239 -26.56 -55.51 -34.84
N GLY A 240 -25.38 -55.93 -35.28
CA GLY A 240 -24.95 -55.76 -36.66
C GLY A 240 -23.87 -54.69 -36.83
N ALA A 241 -22.64 -55.07 -36.49
CA ALA A 241 -21.52 -54.63 -37.28
C ALA A 241 -21.75 -55.12 -38.72
N ASP A 242 -22.13 -54.22 -39.62
CA ASP A 242 -22.03 -54.45 -41.05
C ASP A 242 -21.13 -53.38 -41.65
N SER A 243 -19.89 -53.81 -41.85
CA SER A 243 -18.99 -53.29 -42.87
C SER A 243 -19.66 -53.52 -44.23
N GLY A 244 -20.31 -52.49 -44.75
CA GLY A 244 -21.01 -52.61 -46.03
C GLY A 244 -21.09 -51.27 -46.72
N ASP A 245 -20.32 -51.17 -47.80
CA ASP A 245 -20.75 -50.52 -49.02
C ASP A 245 -20.78 -48.98 -49.01
N TRP A 246 -19.64 -48.40 -49.43
CA TRP A 246 -19.57 -47.02 -49.98
C TRP A 246 -20.16 -46.98 -51.40
N GLY A 247 -21.33 -47.62 -51.56
CA GLY A 247 -22.05 -47.78 -52.80
C GLY A 247 -22.61 -46.45 -53.28
N ALA A 248 -22.10 -46.02 -54.43
CA ALA A 248 -22.55 -44.89 -55.21
C ALA A 248 -24.07 -44.97 -55.47
N GLY A 249 -24.86 -44.13 -54.80
CA GLY A 249 -26.29 -44.05 -55.06
C GLY A 249 -26.95 -42.90 -54.32
N GLY A 250 -27.39 -41.88 -55.06
CA GLY A 250 -28.35 -40.90 -54.56
C GLY A 250 -27.92 -39.44 -54.67
N ARG A 251 -27.80 -38.94 -55.91
CA ARG A 251 -27.60 -37.53 -56.27
C ARG A 251 -28.85 -36.63 -56.05
N GLU A 252 -29.77 -37.01 -55.15
CA GLU A 252 -31.09 -36.37 -55.02
C GLU A 252 -31.39 -35.78 -53.63
N ARG A 253 -30.37 -35.46 -52.82
CA ARG A 253 -30.57 -34.81 -51.50
C ARG A 253 -29.90 -33.44 -51.37
N GLY A 254 -29.89 -32.67 -52.47
CA GLY A 254 -29.28 -31.35 -52.55
C GLY A 254 -30.23 -30.15 -52.47
N ALA A 255 -31.55 -30.37 -52.36
CA ALA A 255 -32.52 -29.30 -52.16
C ALA A 255 -32.88 -29.19 -50.67
N HIS A 256 -31.87 -29.02 -49.80
CA HIS A 256 -32.15 -28.40 -48.51
C HIS A 256 -32.64 -26.99 -48.83
N SER A 257 -33.96 -26.84 -48.74
CA SER A 257 -34.69 -25.61 -49.02
C SER A 257 -33.92 -24.42 -48.49
N THR A 258 -33.67 -23.43 -49.34
CA THR A 258 -33.05 -22.14 -48.98
C THR A 258 -33.70 -21.54 -47.73
N VAL A 259 -35.00 -21.78 -47.55
CA VAL A 259 -35.80 -21.41 -46.37
C VAL A 259 -35.25 -22.02 -45.06
N ALA A 260 -34.77 -23.26 -45.06
CA ALA A 260 -34.22 -23.90 -43.87
C ALA A 260 -32.86 -23.31 -43.47
N LEU A 261 -32.05 -22.90 -44.45
CA LEU A 261 -30.79 -22.19 -44.21
C LEU A 261 -31.04 -20.77 -43.68
N GLU A 262 -32.01 -20.06 -44.23
CA GLU A 262 -32.41 -18.73 -43.75
C GLU A 262 -32.95 -18.80 -42.32
N ALA A 263 -33.77 -19.80 -41.98
CA ALA A 263 -34.24 -20.02 -40.61
C ALA A 263 -33.08 -20.33 -39.65
N ALA A 264 -32.11 -21.15 -40.06
CA ALA A 264 -30.93 -21.45 -39.24
C ALA A 264 -30.02 -20.23 -39.04
N LEU A 265 -29.87 -19.38 -40.06
CA LEU A 265 -29.15 -18.11 -39.95
C LEU A 265 -29.88 -17.11 -39.05
N GLY A 266 -31.21 -17.06 -39.11
CA GLY A 266 -32.05 -16.28 -38.21
C GLY A 266 -31.85 -16.68 -36.75
N ALA A 267 -31.98 -17.98 -36.45
CA ALA A 267 -31.77 -18.51 -35.09
C ALA A 267 -30.34 -18.26 -34.57
N CYS A 268 -29.32 -18.34 -35.44
CA CYS A 268 -27.95 -18.00 -35.08
C CYS A 268 -27.79 -16.50 -34.73
N ARG A 269 -28.46 -15.60 -35.46
CA ARG A 269 -28.42 -14.14 -35.18
C ARG A 269 -29.10 -13.81 -33.85
N GLU A 270 -30.25 -14.40 -33.57
CA GLU A 270 -30.95 -14.22 -32.29
C GLU A 270 -30.10 -14.70 -31.11
N LYS A 271 -29.49 -15.88 -31.24
CA LYS A 271 -28.58 -16.41 -30.21
C LYS A 271 -27.34 -15.53 -30.01
N ALA A 272 -26.81 -14.94 -31.07
CA ALA A 272 -25.69 -14.00 -30.97
C ALA A 272 -26.08 -12.72 -30.20
N LEU A 273 -27.26 -12.16 -30.49
CA LEU A 273 -27.80 -11.00 -29.75
C LEU A 273 -28.07 -11.33 -28.28
N GLU A 274 -28.60 -12.52 -27.99
CA GLU A 274 -28.81 -12.97 -26.61
C GLU A 274 -27.47 -13.07 -25.84
N LEU A 275 -26.43 -13.64 -26.45
CA LEU A 275 -25.11 -13.72 -25.84
C LEU A 275 -24.48 -12.34 -25.61
N GLU A 276 -24.65 -11.41 -26.55
CA GLU A 276 -24.17 -10.03 -26.40
C GLU A 276 -24.87 -9.31 -25.22
N LEU A 277 -26.18 -9.50 -25.08
CA LEU A 277 -26.94 -8.96 -23.94
C LEU A 277 -26.48 -9.58 -22.62
N ARG A 278 -26.25 -10.90 -22.57
CA ARG A 278 -25.72 -11.58 -21.38
C ARG A 278 -24.32 -11.08 -21.02
N LEU A 279 -23.47 -10.84 -22.02
CA LEU A 279 -22.11 -10.32 -21.82
C LEU A 279 -22.15 -8.90 -21.25
N ARG A 280 -22.98 -7.99 -21.82
CA ARG A 280 -23.18 -6.65 -21.26
C ARG A 280 -23.71 -6.67 -19.84
N ALA A 281 -24.65 -7.56 -19.53
CA ALA A 281 -25.17 -7.73 -18.17
C ALA A 281 -24.09 -8.24 -17.19
N ALA A 282 -23.23 -9.16 -17.63
CA ALA A 282 -22.09 -9.62 -16.84
C ALA A 282 -21.07 -8.50 -16.59
N GLU A 283 -20.74 -7.70 -17.61
CA GLU A 283 -19.86 -6.55 -17.48
C GLU A 283 -20.40 -5.50 -16.50
N GLN A 284 -21.72 -5.23 -16.54
CA GLN A 284 -22.36 -4.32 -15.59
C GLN A 284 -22.24 -4.84 -14.14
N ARG A 285 -22.47 -6.13 -13.91
CA ARG A 285 -22.31 -6.75 -12.57
C ARG A 285 -20.88 -6.64 -12.06
N ILE A 286 -19.88 -6.85 -12.92
CA ILE A 286 -18.45 -6.70 -12.55
C ILE A 286 -18.15 -5.25 -12.15
N ARG A 287 -18.69 -4.26 -12.88
CA ARG A 287 -18.53 -2.83 -12.54
C ARG A 287 -19.19 -2.49 -11.20
N GLU A 288 -20.39 -3.00 -10.94
CA GLU A 288 -21.09 -2.79 -9.67
C GLU A 288 -20.32 -3.39 -8.50
N GLN A 289 -19.83 -4.63 -8.64
CA GLN A 289 -19.00 -5.27 -7.61
C GLN A 289 -17.68 -4.52 -7.36
N ALA A 290 -17.04 -3.99 -8.41
CA ALA A 290 -15.84 -3.19 -8.27
C ALA A 290 -16.10 -1.87 -7.51
N LEU A 291 -17.23 -1.21 -7.77
CA LEU A 291 -17.65 -0.01 -7.04
C LEU A 291 -17.98 -0.32 -5.58
N GLU A 292 -18.66 -1.44 -5.31
CA GLU A 292 -18.97 -1.89 -3.94
C GLU A 292 -17.69 -2.19 -3.16
N LYS A 293 -16.74 -2.93 -3.76
CA LYS A 293 -15.41 -3.21 -3.17
C LYS A 293 -14.66 -1.91 -2.86
N GLN A 294 -14.66 -0.94 -3.79
CA GLN A 294 -14.02 0.36 -3.57
C GLN A 294 -14.67 1.14 -2.41
N GLN A 295 -16.00 1.10 -2.30
CA GLN A 295 -16.70 1.73 -1.18
C GLN A 295 -16.41 1.03 0.15
N GLN A 296 -16.28 -0.29 0.15
CA GLN A 296 -15.90 -1.06 1.33
C GLN A 296 -14.49 -0.71 1.79
N GLU A 297 -13.52 -0.63 0.87
CA GLU A 297 -12.15 -0.20 1.17
C GLU A 297 -12.12 1.22 1.74
N LYS A 298 -12.90 2.15 1.18
CA LYS A 298 -13.05 3.51 1.73
C LYS A 298 -13.62 3.50 3.16
N ARG A 299 -14.61 2.65 3.45
CA ARG A 299 -15.18 2.50 4.80
C ARG A 299 -14.16 1.92 5.79
N ILE A 300 -13.35 0.95 5.38
CA ILE A 300 -12.29 0.38 6.21
C ILE A 300 -11.20 1.42 6.48
N ALA A 301 -10.72 2.11 5.45
CA ALA A 301 -9.72 3.17 5.58
C ALA A 301 -10.20 4.30 6.51
N LYS A 302 -11.47 4.71 6.39
CA LYS A 302 -12.07 5.69 7.29
C LYS A 302 -12.04 5.22 8.75
N ARG A 303 -12.44 3.98 9.03
CA ARG A 303 -12.39 3.40 10.40
C ARG A 303 -10.96 3.36 10.95
N GLU A 304 -9.96 3.07 10.13
CA GLU A 304 -8.55 3.09 10.55
C GLU A 304 -8.07 4.52 10.89
N VAL A 305 -8.46 5.52 10.09
CA VAL A 305 -8.16 6.93 10.40
C VAL A 305 -8.85 7.37 11.69
N ASP A 306 -10.13 7.05 11.88
CA ASP A 306 -10.89 7.39 13.08
C ASP A 306 -10.24 6.76 14.34
N LYS A 307 -9.77 5.50 14.27
CA LYS A 307 -9.01 4.86 15.36
C LYS A 307 -7.71 5.60 15.70
N VAL A 308 -7.00 6.10 14.70
CA VAL A 308 -5.77 6.87 14.90
C VAL A 308 -6.09 8.21 15.56
N ILE A 309 -7.14 8.90 15.10
CA ILE A 309 -7.64 10.15 15.71
C ILE A 309 -8.01 9.89 17.18
N ASP A 310 -8.82 8.88 17.48
CA ASP A 310 -9.20 8.50 18.84
C ASP A 310 -7.97 8.22 19.73
N LYS A 311 -6.96 7.55 19.18
CA LYS A 311 -5.70 7.28 19.90
C LYS A 311 -4.96 8.57 20.21
N PHE A 312 -4.87 9.49 19.26
CA PHE A 312 -4.26 10.80 19.46
C PHE A 312 -5.06 11.66 20.43
N GLU A 313 -6.39 11.65 20.38
CA GLU A 313 -7.23 12.39 21.32
C GLU A 313 -7.12 11.84 22.75
N ARG A 314 -7.07 10.50 22.91
CA ARG A 314 -6.79 9.88 24.22
C ARG A 314 -5.40 10.24 24.74
N GLN A 315 -4.39 10.28 23.89
CA GLN A 315 -3.04 10.71 24.27
C GLN A 315 -3.01 12.20 24.62
N ARG A 316 -3.68 13.04 23.82
CA ARG A 316 -3.83 14.47 24.07
C ARG A 316 -4.52 14.71 25.41
N GLY A 317 -5.60 14.01 25.72
CA GLY A 317 -6.27 14.10 27.03
C GLY A 317 -5.36 13.71 28.19
N ARG A 318 -4.49 12.71 28.01
CA ARG A 318 -3.48 12.32 29.02
C ARG A 318 -2.38 13.37 29.20
N TRP A 319 -1.94 14.01 28.13
CA TRP A 319 -0.90 15.06 28.21
C TRP A 319 -1.48 16.37 28.73
N SER A 320 -2.77 16.59 28.49
CA SER A 320 -3.48 17.76 28.98
C SER A 320 -3.90 17.64 30.44
N SER A 321 -3.78 16.50 31.12
CA SER A 321 -4.32 16.33 32.49
C SER A 321 -3.39 16.74 33.64
N PRO A 322 -2.05 16.62 33.56
CA PRO A 322 -1.18 17.09 34.65
C PRO A 322 -1.03 18.61 34.62
N GLN A 323 -0.64 19.17 33.47
CA GLN A 323 -0.40 20.62 33.33
C GLN A 323 -1.67 21.47 33.44
N ARG A 324 -2.85 20.94 33.10
CA ARG A 324 -4.10 21.70 33.22
C ARG A 324 -4.61 21.73 34.66
N ARG A 325 -4.37 20.69 35.47
CA ARG A 325 -4.60 20.74 36.92
C ARG A 325 -3.63 21.70 37.60
N GLU A 326 -2.35 21.63 37.26
CA GLU A 326 -1.36 22.60 37.76
C GLU A 326 -1.70 24.04 37.36
N PHE A 327 -2.16 24.25 36.12
CA PHE A 327 -2.58 25.58 35.66
C PHE A 327 -3.86 26.06 36.36
N GLU A 328 -4.86 25.19 36.55
CA GLU A 328 -6.09 25.49 37.31
C GLU A 328 -5.74 25.84 38.77
N ASP A 329 -4.85 25.07 39.42
CA ASP A 329 -4.35 25.33 40.78
C ASP A 329 -3.59 26.66 40.86
N ILE A 330 -2.72 26.97 39.89
CA ILE A 330 -2.00 28.25 39.82
C ILE A 330 -2.98 29.41 39.64
N THR A 331 -3.98 29.29 38.76
CA THR A 331 -4.98 30.35 38.58
C THR A 331 -5.83 30.57 39.83
N GLN A 332 -6.13 29.49 40.57
CA GLN A 332 -6.86 29.58 41.83
C GLN A 332 -6.01 30.23 42.93
N GLN A 333 -4.73 29.86 43.04
CA GLN A 333 -3.76 30.51 43.93
C GLN A 333 -3.61 32.01 43.61
N LEU A 334 -3.57 32.39 42.33
CA LEU A 334 -3.50 33.80 41.93
C LEU A 334 -4.76 34.56 42.36
N GLY A 335 -5.93 33.95 42.20
CA GLY A 335 -7.21 34.54 42.61
C GLY A 335 -7.30 34.73 44.12
N ASP A 336 -6.82 33.76 44.91
CA ASP A 336 -6.81 33.85 46.36
C ASP A 336 -5.77 34.87 46.88
N PHE A 337 -4.61 34.97 46.20
CA PHE A 337 -3.63 36.03 46.47
C PHE A 337 -4.23 37.42 46.23
N GLN A 338 -4.93 37.62 45.11
CA GLN A 338 -5.62 38.89 44.83
C GLN A 338 -6.65 39.24 45.91
N LYS A 339 -7.49 38.28 46.32
CA LYS A 339 -8.45 38.49 47.42
C LYS A 339 -7.74 38.86 48.73
N ALA A 340 -6.62 38.21 49.05
CA ALA A 340 -5.84 38.52 50.24
C ALA A 340 -5.27 39.95 50.18
N THR A 341 -4.75 40.38 49.02
CA THR A 341 -4.27 41.76 48.86
C THR A 341 -5.37 42.80 49.00
N GLU A 342 -6.58 42.53 48.49
CA GLU A 342 -7.73 43.42 48.66
C GLU A 342 -8.22 43.46 50.11
N GLN A 343 -8.19 42.33 50.82
CA GLN A 343 -8.48 42.30 52.25
C GLN A 343 -7.46 43.11 53.06
N LEU A 344 -6.16 42.98 52.75
CA LEU A 344 -5.11 43.75 53.39
C LEU A 344 -5.26 45.25 53.15
N LYS A 345 -5.53 45.68 51.91
CA LYS A 345 -5.85 47.09 51.59
C LYS A 345 -7.04 47.59 52.41
N LYS A 346 -8.09 46.78 52.56
CA LYS A 346 -9.27 47.12 53.35
C LYS A 346 -8.94 47.26 54.84
N GLN A 347 -8.07 46.40 55.37
CA GLN A 347 -7.58 46.51 56.76
C GLN A 347 -6.73 47.77 56.97
N MET A 348 -5.78 48.06 56.07
CA MET A 348 -4.98 49.28 56.14
C MET A 348 -5.83 50.55 56.08
N LYS A 349 -6.86 50.58 55.23
CA LYS A 349 -7.81 51.69 55.17
C LYS A 349 -8.59 51.88 56.47
N ARG A 350 -8.96 50.78 57.15
CA ARG A 350 -9.61 50.84 58.46
C ARG A 350 -8.66 51.31 59.56
N ALA A 351 -7.42 50.83 59.56
CA ALA A 351 -6.38 51.28 60.50
C ALA A 351 -6.10 52.78 60.33
N ALA A 352 -5.87 53.23 59.09
CA ALA A 352 -5.68 54.66 58.80
C ALA A 352 -6.88 55.52 59.20
N ALA A 353 -8.11 55.04 59.00
CA ALA A 353 -9.32 55.73 59.46
C ALA A 353 -9.42 55.79 60.99
N SER A 354 -9.01 54.72 61.69
CA SER A 354 -8.95 54.67 63.15
C SER A 354 -7.89 55.63 63.70
N ASP A 355 -6.69 55.64 63.13
CA ASP A 355 -5.60 56.54 63.53
C ASP A 355 -5.97 58.00 63.27
N SER A 356 -6.63 58.27 62.14
CA SER A 356 -7.15 59.62 61.81
C SER A 356 -8.24 60.07 62.80
N ALA A 357 -9.11 59.15 63.25
CA ALA A 357 -10.13 59.45 64.25
C ALA A 357 -9.50 59.75 65.63
N GLN A 358 -8.48 58.98 66.04
CA GLN A 358 -7.74 59.23 67.28
C GLN A 358 -6.97 60.55 67.25
N LEU A 359 -6.39 60.92 66.10
CA LEU A 359 -5.75 62.22 65.91
C LEU A 359 -6.77 63.37 66.00
N LEU A 360 -7.97 63.20 65.44
CA LEU A 360 -9.02 64.22 65.55
C LEU A 360 -9.52 64.39 66.99
N GLU A 361 -9.54 63.34 67.82
CA GLU A 361 -9.86 63.46 69.25
C GLU A 361 -8.77 64.21 70.05
N HIS A 362 -7.50 64.10 69.64
CA HIS A 362 -6.39 64.79 70.32
C HIS A 362 -6.08 66.20 69.79
N THR A 363 -6.66 66.61 68.65
CA THR A 363 -6.37 67.93 68.02
C THR A 363 -7.48 68.97 68.24
N PHE A 364 -8.56 68.63 68.96
CA PHE A 364 -9.51 69.63 69.46
C PHE A 364 -8.90 70.40 70.65
N LEU A 365 -7.90 71.22 70.36
CA LEU A 365 -7.47 72.29 71.25
C LEU A 365 -8.67 73.24 71.44
N SER A 366 -8.97 73.56 72.70
CA SER A 366 -10.02 74.47 73.09
C SER A 366 -9.96 75.77 72.26
N PRO A 367 -11.09 76.32 71.79
CA PRO A 367 -11.15 77.55 71.00
C PRO A 367 -10.38 78.75 71.57
N GLN A 368 -10.03 78.74 72.87
CA GLN A 368 -9.22 79.78 73.49
C GLN A 368 -7.72 79.75 73.11
N GLN A 369 -7.18 78.61 72.65
CA GLN A 369 -5.76 78.51 72.30
C GLN A 369 -5.45 78.91 70.85
N LEU A 370 -6.46 78.92 69.96
CA LEU A 370 -6.28 79.24 68.54
C LEU A 370 -6.22 80.76 68.25
N MET A 371 -6.62 81.60 69.21
CA MET A 371 -6.58 83.07 69.08
C MET A 371 -5.20 83.67 69.42
N ALA A 372 -4.26 82.90 70.00
CA ALA A 372 -2.97 83.43 70.46
C ALA A 372 -1.81 83.28 69.44
N ALA A 373 -2.00 82.56 68.33
CA ALA A 373 -0.92 82.20 67.39
C ALA A 373 -0.94 82.94 66.04
N ALA A 374 -1.74 84.02 65.90
CA ALA A 374 -1.72 84.87 64.72
C ALA A 374 -0.67 85.99 64.87
N GLY A 375 0.61 85.62 64.75
CA GLY A 375 1.71 86.57 64.59
C GLY A 375 2.08 86.73 63.10
N PRO A 376 2.30 87.95 62.59
CA PRO A 376 2.65 88.15 61.19
C PRO A 376 4.15 87.98 61.02
N ASN A 377 4.61 87.02 60.20
CA ASN A 377 5.99 87.09 59.74
C ASN A 377 6.16 86.69 58.28
N ARG A 378 6.77 87.65 57.57
CA ARG A 378 7.20 87.62 56.18
C ARG A 378 8.53 86.86 56.07
N GLY A 379 8.66 86.13 54.97
CA GLY A 379 9.89 86.07 54.20
C GLY A 379 10.83 84.90 54.47
N TRP A 380 11.68 84.66 53.46
CA TRP A 380 12.79 83.70 53.34
C TRP A 380 12.40 82.30 52.84
N LEU A 381 13.07 81.68 51.89
CA LEU A 381 13.99 82.07 50.80
C LEU A 381 14.26 80.76 50.04
N ASP A 382 14.60 80.90 48.76
CA ASP A 382 14.96 79.86 47.81
C ASP A 382 15.98 78.83 48.33
N ALA A 383 15.79 77.56 47.94
CA ALA A 383 16.87 76.58 47.90
C ALA A 383 16.60 75.56 46.77
N GLU A 384 17.30 75.77 45.66
CA GLU A 384 17.43 74.85 44.53
C GLU A 384 18.02 73.49 44.99
N ALA A 385 17.43 72.39 44.53
CA ALA A 385 17.97 71.04 44.67
C ALA A 385 18.39 70.51 43.29
N PRO A 386 19.61 69.97 43.12
CA PRO A 386 20.12 69.53 41.81
C PRO A 386 19.61 68.13 41.37
N PRO A 387 19.56 67.86 40.05
CA PRO A 387 19.04 66.61 39.48
C PRO A 387 20.05 65.44 39.49
N PRO A 388 19.60 64.17 39.58
CA PRO A 388 20.48 63.01 39.62
C PRO A 388 21.03 62.62 38.23
N THR A 389 22.33 62.31 38.24
CA THR A 389 23.17 61.94 37.10
C THR A 389 22.90 60.51 36.60
N LEU A 390 22.87 60.37 35.27
CA LEU A 390 22.74 59.13 34.51
C LEU A 390 24.04 58.30 34.54
N LEU A 391 23.93 57.00 34.81
CA LEU A 391 24.99 56.01 34.53
C LEU A 391 24.54 55.07 33.42
N SER A 392 25.11 55.30 32.23
CA SER A 392 24.98 54.51 31.01
C SER A 392 26.05 53.41 31.02
N SER A 393 25.62 52.14 30.95
CA SER A 393 26.51 50.99 30.77
C SER A 393 26.27 50.39 29.38
N GLN A 394 27.18 50.66 28.45
CA GLN A 394 27.22 50.07 27.12
C GLN A 394 27.74 48.63 27.19
N SER A 395 27.01 47.68 26.60
CA SER A 395 27.52 46.36 26.23
C SER A 395 27.52 46.23 24.71
N ARG A 396 28.70 45.94 24.16
CA ARG A 396 29.00 45.76 22.73
C ARG A 396 28.50 44.40 22.23
N LEU A 397 27.96 44.38 21.01
CA LEU A 397 27.91 43.21 20.12
C LEU A 397 28.38 43.64 18.71
N PRO A 398 29.06 42.79 17.94
CA PRO A 398 29.56 43.13 16.62
C PRO A 398 28.58 42.68 15.52
N GLU A 399 28.15 43.62 14.68
CA GLU A 399 27.58 43.35 13.36
C GLU A 399 28.59 43.75 12.29
N GLY A 400 28.87 42.81 11.40
CA GLY A 400 29.58 43.07 10.16
C GLY A 400 29.01 42.16 9.09
N LEU A 401 28.24 42.72 8.16
CA LEU A 401 28.09 42.24 6.79
C LEU A 401 27.76 43.43 5.87
N PRO A 402 28.20 43.39 4.60
CA PRO A 402 28.36 44.57 3.77
C PRO A 402 27.14 44.92 2.91
N GLU A 403 27.05 46.21 2.62
CA GLU A 403 26.22 46.82 1.58
C GLU A 403 26.50 46.21 0.20
N THR A 404 25.43 45.83 -0.50
CA THR A 404 25.41 45.78 -1.96
C THR A 404 24.13 46.44 -2.46
N VAL A 405 24.31 47.65 -3.00
CA VAL A 405 23.80 48.15 -4.28
C VAL A 405 22.50 47.52 -4.78
N ALA A 406 21.39 48.28 -4.74
CA ALA A 406 20.36 48.32 -5.79
C ALA A 406 19.23 49.29 -5.42
N ALA A 407 19.40 50.57 -5.75
CA ALA A 407 18.31 51.53 -5.82
C ALA A 407 18.22 52.05 -7.25
N GLN A 408 17.40 51.40 -8.08
CA GLN A 408 16.86 51.93 -9.33
C GLN A 408 15.88 50.90 -9.91
N HIS A 409 14.59 51.05 -9.59
CA HIS A 409 13.42 50.72 -10.42
C HIS A 409 12.16 50.69 -9.54
N ALA A 410 11.54 51.84 -9.34
CA ALA A 410 10.21 51.94 -8.76
C ALA A 410 9.43 53.04 -9.47
N GLN A 411 8.90 52.71 -10.65
CA GLN A 411 7.83 53.44 -11.33
C GLN A 411 7.23 52.52 -12.40
N GLN A 412 6.37 51.58 -11.98
CA GLN A 412 5.37 50.93 -12.84
C GLN A 412 4.23 50.41 -11.93
N GLY A 413 3.00 50.76 -12.29
CA GLY A 413 1.83 50.77 -11.39
C GLY A 413 1.16 49.41 -11.12
N PRO A 414 0.24 49.36 -10.13
CA PRO A 414 -0.26 48.14 -9.50
C PRO A 414 -1.51 47.53 -10.17
N VAL A 415 -1.54 47.43 -11.51
CA VAL A 415 -2.74 46.90 -12.22
C VAL A 415 -2.48 45.58 -12.94
N ALA A 416 -1.23 45.13 -13.10
CA ALA A 416 -0.89 43.87 -13.78
C ALA A 416 -0.60 42.68 -12.82
N GLU A 417 -0.53 42.91 -11.51
CA GLU A 417 -0.11 41.88 -10.53
C GLU A 417 -1.26 40.95 -10.10
N ALA A 418 -2.51 41.41 -10.21
CA ALA A 418 -3.69 40.60 -9.90
C ALA A 418 -3.90 39.46 -10.91
N ASP A 419 -3.64 39.71 -12.19
CA ASP A 419 -3.81 38.70 -13.25
C ASP A 419 -2.68 37.66 -13.22
N SER A 420 -1.47 38.05 -12.80
CA SER A 420 -0.33 37.12 -12.66
C SER A 420 -0.50 36.21 -11.44
N ALA A 421 -1.05 36.71 -10.33
CA ALA A 421 -1.37 35.90 -9.16
C ALA A 421 -2.48 34.87 -9.44
N LEU A 422 -3.47 35.23 -10.28
CA LEU A 422 -4.52 34.31 -10.70
C LEU A 422 -3.96 33.18 -11.59
N ALA A 423 -3.09 33.51 -12.54
CA ALA A 423 -2.43 32.52 -13.40
C ALA A 423 -1.51 31.56 -12.60
N ALA A 424 -0.81 32.06 -11.58
CA ALA A 424 0.01 31.22 -10.69
C ALA A 424 -0.84 30.28 -9.82
N ALA A 425 -2.03 30.72 -9.40
CA ALA A 425 -2.99 29.89 -8.67
C ALA A 425 -3.61 28.80 -9.57
N GLU A 426 -3.92 29.12 -10.83
CA GLU A 426 -4.43 28.15 -11.81
C GLU A 426 -3.38 27.09 -12.18
N MET A 427 -2.12 27.49 -12.41
CA MET A 427 -1.04 26.53 -12.66
C MET A 427 -0.80 25.60 -11.45
N SER A 428 -0.94 26.10 -10.23
CA SER A 428 -0.82 25.28 -9.02
C SER A 428 -1.96 24.27 -8.89
N ARG A 429 -3.17 24.63 -9.33
CA ARG A 429 -4.31 23.72 -9.37
C ARG A 429 -4.13 22.61 -10.40
N ASP A 430 -3.66 22.93 -11.60
CA ASP A 430 -3.38 21.93 -12.65
C ASP A 430 -2.29 20.93 -12.23
N VAL A 431 -1.27 21.39 -11.50
CA VAL A 431 -0.22 20.50 -10.97
C VAL A 431 -0.77 19.56 -9.89
N LEU A 432 -1.71 20.03 -9.06
CA LEU A 432 -2.39 19.19 -8.07
C LEU A 432 -3.33 18.18 -8.74
N GLU A 433 -4.12 18.59 -9.73
CA GLU A 433 -5.05 17.70 -10.45
C GLU A 433 -4.29 16.62 -11.26
N ARG A 434 -3.13 16.94 -11.86
CA ARG A 434 -2.25 15.93 -12.47
C ARG A 434 -1.67 14.96 -11.44
N GLY A 435 -1.24 15.48 -10.29
CA GLY A 435 -0.71 14.65 -9.20
C GLY A 435 -1.75 13.69 -8.62
N GLU A 436 -3.02 14.09 -8.56
CA GLU A 436 -4.13 13.22 -8.14
C GLU A 436 -4.48 12.17 -9.20
N SER A 437 -4.51 12.54 -10.48
CA SER A 437 -4.71 11.58 -11.58
C SER A 437 -3.63 10.50 -11.62
N GLU A 438 -2.35 10.86 -11.46
CA GLU A 438 -1.26 9.88 -11.42
C GLU A 438 -1.36 8.95 -10.20
N ARG A 439 -1.81 9.45 -9.04
CA ARG A 439 -2.04 8.62 -7.85
C ARG A 439 -3.18 7.64 -8.05
N LEU A 440 -4.29 8.08 -8.65
CA LEU A 440 -5.43 7.23 -8.97
C LEU A 440 -5.05 6.17 -10.01
N GLN A 441 -4.24 6.53 -11.01
CA GLN A 441 -3.72 5.58 -11.99
C GLN A 441 -2.78 4.54 -11.37
N GLN A 442 -1.87 4.96 -10.48
CA GLN A 442 -1.01 4.03 -9.72
C GLN A 442 -1.80 3.11 -8.77
N GLN A 443 -2.88 3.61 -8.15
CA GLN A 443 -3.78 2.77 -7.35
C GLN A 443 -4.51 1.75 -8.23
N GLY A 444 -5.02 2.17 -9.39
CA GLY A 444 -5.66 1.28 -10.36
C GLY A 444 -4.75 0.13 -10.80
N SER A 445 -3.48 0.42 -11.11
CA SER A 445 -2.50 -0.62 -11.47
C SER A 445 -2.19 -1.58 -10.32
N ARG A 446 -2.20 -1.11 -9.06
CA ARG A 446 -1.99 -2.00 -7.89
C ARG A 446 -3.18 -2.94 -7.68
N VAL A 447 -4.41 -2.43 -7.86
CA VAL A 447 -5.62 -3.24 -7.72
C VAL A 447 -5.69 -4.29 -8.85
N GLN A 448 -5.33 -3.92 -10.09
CA GLN A 448 -5.24 -4.87 -11.19
C GLN A 448 -4.21 -5.98 -10.92
N ASN A 449 -3.02 -5.63 -10.43
CA ASN A 449 -2.00 -6.62 -10.10
C ASN A 449 -2.47 -7.56 -8.96
N ALA A 450 -3.16 -7.03 -7.94
CA ALA A 450 -3.69 -7.84 -6.85
C ALA A 450 -4.77 -8.82 -7.32
N LEU A 451 -5.67 -8.37 -8.21
CA LEU A 451 -6.68 -9.26 -8.80
C LEU A 451 -6.04 -10.36 -9.67
N GLN A 452 -4.97 -10.04 -10.39
CA GLN A 452 -4.21 -11.02 -11.16
C GLN A 452 -3.51 -12.06 -10.27
N GLU A 453 -3.01 -11.66 -9.10
CA GLU A 453 -2.41 -12.57 -8.13
C GLU A 453 -3.44 -13.52 -7.50
N ASP A 454 -4.65 -13.02 -7.20
CA ASP A 454 -5.75 -13.86 -6.69
C ASP A 454 -6.23 -14.89 -7.73
N GLU A 455 -6.40 -14.49 -9.00
CA GLU A 455 -6.76 -15.41 -10.09
C GLU A 455 -5.69 -16.50 -10.30
N LEU A 456 -4.41 -16.14 -10.21
CA LEU A 456 -3.30 -17.10 -10.31
C LEU A 456 -3.26 -18.06 -9.11
N ALA A 457 -3.61 -17.58 -7.91
CA ALA A 457 -3.70 -18.42 -6.72
C ALA A 457 -4.84 -19.43 -6.81
N GLU A 458 -6.01 -19.00 -7.30
CA GLU A 458 -7.18 -19.87 -7.50
C GLU A 458 -6.91 -20.93 -8.58
N PHE A 459 -6.33 -20.53 -9.72
CA PHE A 459 -5.92 -21.46 -10.78
C PHE A 459 -4.87 -22.46 -10.29
N SER A 460 -3.91 -22.02 -9.47
CA SER A 460 -2.92 -22.90 -8.85
C SER A 460 -3.57 -23.92 -7.90
N ALA A 461 -4.58 -23.51 -7.12
CA ALA A 461 -5.29 -24.40 -6.21
C ALA A 461 -6.10 -25.48 -6.97
N GLU A 462 -6.81 -25.10 -8.04
CA GLU A 462 -7.52 -26.04 -8.91
C GLU A 462 -6.57 -27.04 -9.57
N THR A 463 -5.42 -26.57 -10.06
CA THR A 463 -4.42 -27.43 -10.70
C THR A 463 -3.86 -28.46 -9.69
N GLN A 464 -3.60 -28.04 -8.45
CA GLN A 464 -3.16 -28.96 -7.39
C GLN A 464 -4.25 -29.97 -6.99
N ALA A 465 -5.51 -29.56 -6.99
CA ALA A 465 -6.62 -30.47 -6.72
C ALA A 465 -6.75 -31.54 -7.82
N LEU A 466 -6.63 -31.15 -9.09
CA LEU A 466 -6.61 -32.05 -10.24
C LEU A 466 -5.44 -33.05 -10.17
N LEU A 467 -4.24 -32.59 -9.82
CA LEU A 467 -3.07 -33.46 -9.66
C LEU A 467 -3.27 -34.49 -8.54
N ARG A 468 -3.90 -34.11 -7.42
CA ARG A 468 -4.26 -35.06 -6.35
C ARG A 468 -5.28 -36.09 -6.81
N GLN A 469 -6.26 -35.67 -7.62
CA GLN A 469 -7.29 -36.56 -8.15
C GLN A 469 -6.70 -37.57 -9.14
N ILE A 470 -5.78 -37.14 -10.01
CA ILE A 470 -5.05 -38.03 -10.93
C ILE A 470 -4.21 -39.04 -10.14
N HIS A 471 -3.50 -38.60 -9.10
CA HIS A 471 -2.70 -39.49 -8.26
C HIS A 471 -3.56 -40.52 -7.51
N ALA A 472 -4.77 -40.16 -7.08
CA ALA A 472 -5.70 -41.07 -6.40
C ALA A 472 -6.30 -42.14 -7.32
N ILE A 473 -6.40 -41.88 -8.63
CA ILE A 473 -6.89 -42.86 -9.62
C ILE A 473 -5.77 -43.84 -10.03
N SER A 474 -4.51 -43.44 -9.87
CA SER A 474 -3.34 -44.23 -10.29
C SER A 474 -2.85 -45.22 -9.22
N ILE A 475 -3.40 -45.18 -8.00
CA ILE A 475 -3.20 -46.14 -6.91
C ILE A 475 -4.41 -47.07 -6.89
#